data_AF-A0A392SK84-F1
#
_entry.id   AF-A0A392SK84-F1
#
_cell.length_a   1.000
_cell.length_b   1.000
_cell.length_c   1.000
_cell.angle_alpha   90.00
_cell.angle_beta   90.00
_cell.angle_gamma   90.00
#
_symmetry.space_group_name_H-M   'P 1'
#
loop_
_entity.id
_entity.type
_entity.pdbx_description
1 polymer ?
#
loop_
_entity_poly.entity_id
_entity_poly.type
_entity_poly.pdbx_seq_one_letter_code
_entity_poly.pdbx_strand_id
1 'polypeptide(L)' 'LKPPLSDPVLQVLTHSGFDFCTPVQAATIPLLCSFKDVAVDAATGSGKTLAFVIPLVEILRRNSSNPKPHQ' A
#
# COMPACT_ATOMS: atom_id res chain seq x y z
N LEU A 1 4.14 -8.26 -6.59
CA LEU A 1 4.94 -7.81 -5.43
C LEU A 1 5.69 -8.99 -4.85
N LYS A 2 6.89 -8.77 -4.27
CA LYS A 2 7.63 -9.82 -3.55
C LYS A 2 8.01 -9.30 -2.15
N PRO A 3 7.50 -9.91 -1.06
CA PRO A 3 6.39 -10.86 -1.05
C PRO A 3 5.08 -10.21 -1.54
N PRO A 4 4.07 -11.01 -1.95
CA PRO A 4 2.75 -10.50 -2.35
C PRO A 4 2.05 -9.73 -1.21
N LEU A 5 0.96 -9.04 -1.52
CA LEU A 5 0.08 -8.48 -0.50
C LEU A 5 -0.53 -9.62 0.34
N SER A 6 -0.81 -9.34 1.60
CA SER A 6 -1.45 -10.30 2.50
C SER A 6 -2.90 -10.61 2.09
N ASP A 7 -3.34 -11.84 2.33
CA ASP A 7 -4.69 -12.30 1.92
C ASP A 7 -5.82 -11.40 2.42
N PRO A 8 -5.84 -10.90 3.68
CA PRO A 8 -6.93 -10.03 4.12
C PRO A 8 -6.94 -8.68 3.40
N VAL A 9 -5.78 -8.16 2.95
CA VAL A 9 -5.75 -6.94 2.13
C VAL A 9 -6.34 -7.22 0.76
N LEU A 10 -5.95 -8.33 0.13
CA LEU A 10 -6.49 -8.74 -1.17
C LEU A 10 -8.00 -8.95 -1.10
N GLN A 11 -8.51 -9.63 -0.07
CA GLN A 11 -9.94 -9.84 0.13
C GLN A 11 -10.70 -8.50 0.20
N VAL A 12 -10.23 -7.54 1.00
CA VAL A 12 -10.90 -6.24 1.12
C VAL A 12 -10.86 -5.47 -0.19
N LEU A 13 -9.73 -5.50 -0.92
CA LEU A 13 -9.61 -4.83 -2.22
C LEU A 13 -10.60 -5.43 -3.23
N THR A 14 -10.68 -6.75 -3.34
CA THR A 14 -11.63 -7.43 -4.22
C THR A 14 -13.08 -7.13 -3.86
N HIS A 15 -13.47 -7.23 -2.58
CA HIS A 15 -14.84 -6.90 -2.15
C HIS A 15 -15.21 -5.43 -2.37
N SER A 16 -14.21 -4.54 -2.40
CA SER A 16 -14.39 -3.10 -2.64
C SER A 16 -14.34 -2.73 -4.14
N GLY A 17 -14.14 -3.71 -5.04
CA GLY A 17 -14.08 -3.50 -6.48
C GLY A 17 -12.74 -2.94 -6.99
N PHE A 18 -11.65 -3.10 -6.24
CA PHE A 18 -10.30 -2.70 -6.65
C PHE A 18 -9.53 -3.88 -7.26
N ASP A 19 -9.97 -4.36 -8.43
CA ASP A 19 -9.40 -5.54 -9.09
C ASP A 19 -8.04 -5.28 -9.75
N PHE A 20 -7.81 -4.05 -10.20
CA PHE A 20 -6.58 -3.63 -10.89
C PHE A 20 -6.00 -2.35 -10.29
N CYS A 21 -4.66 -2.28 -10.27
CA CYS A 21 -3.97 -1.06 -9.89
C CYS A 21 -4.07 0.00 -11.01
N THR A 22 -4.25 1.26 -10.63
CA THR A 22 -4.01 2.39 -11.54
C THR A 22 -2.51 2.52 -11.84
N PRO A 23 -2.10 3.23 -12.91
CA PRO A 23 -0.69 3.38 -13.25
C PRO A 23 0.18 3.93 -12.11
N VAL A 24 -0.34 4.92 -11.35
CA VAL A 24 0.37 5.48 -10.20
C VAL A 24 0.52 4.45 -9.08
N GLN A 25 -0.51 3.65 -8.79
CA GLN A 25 -0.46 2.59 -7.79
C GLN A 25 0.54 1.49 -8.18
N ALA A 26 0.51 1.05 -9.44
CA ALA A 26 1.42 0.02 -9.94
C ALA A 26 2.89 0.46 -9.88
N ALA A 27 3.17 1.75 -10.11
CA ALA A 27 4.51 2.31 -10.02
C ALA A 27 5.00 2.50 -8.58
N THR A 28 4.11 2.88 -7.64
CA THR A 28 4.54 3.31 -6.30
C THR A 28 4.45 2.23 -5.24
N ILE A 29 3.44 1.35 -5.30
CA ILE A 29 3.23 0.31 -4.26
C ILE A 29 4.47 -0.57 -4.09
N PRO A 30 5.15 -1.08 -5.15
CA PRO A 30 6.36 -1.87 -4.99
C PRO A 30 7.52 -1.12 -4.32
N LEU A 31 7.66 0.17 -4.62
CA LEU A 31 8.72 1.01 -4.07
C LEU A 31 8.50 1.28 -2.58
N LEU A 32 7.26 1.64 -2.21
CA LEU A 32 6.88 1.88 -0.82
C LEU A 32 6.96 0.61 0.03
N CYS A 33 6.49 -0.54 -0.48
CA CYS A 33 6.65 -1.84 0.18
C CYS A 33 8.13 -2.26 0.36
N SER A 34 9.05 -1.64 -0.40
CA SER A 34 10.51 -1.82 -0.27
C SER A 34 11.16 -0.75 0.61
N PHE A 35 10.38 0.01 1.38
CA PHE A 35 10.85 1.08 2.27
C PHE A 35 11.66 2.17 1.56
N LYS A 36 11.34 2.47 0.30
CA LYS A 36 11.93 3.60 -0.43
C LYS A 36 11.12 4.87 -0.21
N ASP A 37 11.80 6.00 -0.17
CA ASP A 37 11.17 7.31 -0.27
C ASP A 37 10.67 7.54 -1.69
N VAL A 38 9.40 7.93 -1.82
CA VAL A 38 8.74 8.12 -3.12
C VAL A 38 8.01 9.45 -3.13
N ALA A 39 8.39 10.32 -4.06
CA ALA A 39 7.59 11.48 -4.44
C ALA A 39 6.70 11.10 -5.62
N VAL A 40 5.42 11.45 -5.55
CA VAL A 40 4.42 11.09 -6.56
C VAL A 40 3.72 12.34 -7.04
N ASP A 41 3.82 12.62 -8.34
CA ASP A 41 3.01 13.64 -9.00
C ASP A 41 2.02 12.96 -9.96
N ALA A 42 0.73 13.21 -9.74
CA ALA A 42 -0.35 12.70 -10.56
C ALA A 42 -1.62 13.53 -10.32
N ALA A 43 -2.51 13.58 -11.30
CA ALA A 43 -3.77 14.33 -11.20
C ALA A 43 -4.69 13.86 -10.05
N THR A 44 -5.66 14.69 -9.66
CA THR A 44 -6.74 14.28 -8.75
C THR A 44 -7.53 13.11 -9.36
N GLY A 45 -7.98 12.15 -8.53
CA GLY A 45 -8.67 10.95 -9.00
C GLY A 45 -7.78 9.84 -9.57
N SER A 46 -6.46 10.05 -9.70
CA SER A 46 -5.51 9.03 -10.20
C SER A 46 -5.30 7.82 -9.27
N GLY A 47 -5.82 7.87 -8.04
CA GLY A 47 -5.72 6.76 -7.07
C GLY A 47 -4.53 6.85 -6.11
N LYS A 48 -3.91 8.03 -5.95
CA LYS A 48 -2.79 8.27 -5.01
C LYS A 48 -3.06 7.83 -3.56
N THR A 49 -4.30 7.95 -3.10
CA THR A 49 -4.68 7.54 -1.74
C THR A 49 -4.40 6.05 -1.50
N LEU A 50 -4.93 5.16 -2.34
CA LEU A 50 -4.65 3.72 -2.23
C LEU A 50 -3.19 3.39 -2.56
N ALA A 51 -2.56 4.18 -3.43
CA ALA A 51 -1.14 4.04 -3.77
C ALA A 51 -0.23 4.17 -2.52
N PHE A 52 -0.68 4.90 -1.50
CA PHE A 52 0.00 5.05 -0.21
C PHE A 52 -0.57 4.16 0.91
N VAL A 53 -1.90 4.04 1.00
CA VAL A 53 -2.56 3.30 2.09
C VAL A 53 -2.28 1.80 2.03
N ILE A 54 -2.31 1.18 0.84
CA ILE A 54 -2.04 -0.26 0.67
C ILE A 54 -0.66 -0.65 1.22
N PRO A 55 0.46 -0.02 0.79
CA PRO A 55 1.77 -0.37 1.31
C PRO A 55 1.92 -0.04 2.79
N LEU A 56 1.32 1.06 3.29
CA LEU A 56 1.35 1.40 4.71
C LEU A 56 0.73 0.30 5.58
N VAL A 57 -0.47 -0.18 5.23
CA VAL A 57 -1.14 -1.27 5.95
C VAL A 57 -0.31 -2.54 5.89
N GLU A 58 0.25 -2.88 4.73
CA GLU A 58 1.07 -4.08 4.58
C GLU A 58 2.35 -4.01 5.43
N ILE A 59 3.01 -2.85 5.49
CA ILE A 59 4.19 -2.60 6.34
C ILE A 59 3.84 -2.77 7.82
N LEU A 60 2.75 -2.14 8.28
CA LEU A 60 2.31 -2.23 9.67
C LEU A 60 1.97 -3.66 10.07
N ARG A 61 1.33 -4.43 9.18
CA ARG A 61 0.99 -5.82 9.44
C ARG A 61 2.19 -6.75 9.48
N ARG A 62 3.22 -6.48 8.67
CA ARG A 62 4.48 -7.24 8.69
C ARG A 62 5.34 -6.90 9.90
N ASN A 63 5.16 -5.70 10.46
CA ASN A 63 5.87 -5.29 11.66
C ASN A 63 5.29 -5.99 12.89
N SER A 64 6.00 -7.00 13.40
CA SER A 64 5.59 -7.76 14.59
C SER A 64 5.94 -7.06 15.91
N SER A 65 6.56 -5.87 15.86
CA SER A 65 6.90 -5.14 17.09
C SER A 65 5.68 -4.42 17.64
N ASN A 66 5.40 -4.62 18.93
CA ASN A 66 4.41 -3.80 19.62
C ASN A 66 4.84 -2.33 19.53
N PRO A 67 3.95 -1.42 19.11
CA PRO A 67 4.24 0.00 19.13
C PRO A 67 4.69 0.38 20.53
N LYS A 68 5.83 1.07 20.65
CA LYS A 68 6.23 1.63 21.94
C LYS A 68 5.16 2.65 22.36
N PRO A 69 4.70 2.64 23.62
CA PRO A 69 3.80 3.68 24.11
C PRO A 69 4.42 5.06 23.80
N HIS A 70 3.61 5.98 23.31
CA HIS A 70 4.04 7.38 23.17
C HIS A 70 4.30 7.89 24.60
N GLN A 71 5.56 8.26 24.89
CA GLN A 71 5.93 8.89 26.17
C GLN A 71 5.44 10.33 26.21
#